data_AF-A0A376E6Y0-F1
#
_entry.id   AF-A0A376E6Y0-F1
#
_cell.length_a   1.000
_cell.length_b   1.000
_cell.length_c   1.000
_cell.angle_alpha   90.00
_cell.angle_beta   90.00
_cell.angle_gamma   90.00
#
_symmetry.space_group_name_H-M   'P 1'
#
loop_
_entity.id
_entity.type
_entity.pdbx_description
1 polymer ?
#
loop_
_entity_poly.entity_id
_entity_poly.type
_entity_poly.pdbx_seq_one_letter_code
_entity_poly.pdbx_strand_id
1 'polypeptide(L)'
;MAGASDSVCDITAISSTEFLVIERDGNFGSQGGTKKVYRINIAGASDVNGADITAVDGMKINNKALEQSTWDEITNAGIKPVSKILAVDLVAKLGYEHDKFEGIVYLGNNKLAVFNDDDFGILDDGNGNPKAKILPKTGKVDKERCM
;
A
#
# COMPACT_ATOMS: atom_id res chain seq x y z
N MET A 1 16.45 -4.07 11.41
CA MET A 1 15.79 -2.81 11.03
C MET A 1 15.11 -3.03 9.69
N ALA A 2 13.83 -3.36 9.66
CA ALA A 2 13.07 -3.29 8.41
C ALA A 2 13.05 -1.82 7.98
N GLY A 3 13.63 -1.51 6.82
CA GLY A 3 13.69 -0.15 6.32
C GLY A 3 12.27 0.41 6.16
N ALA A 4 12.11 1.71 6.39
CA ALA A 4 10.90 2.43 6.02
C ALA A 4 10.77 2.43 4.49
N SER A 5 10.30 1.32 3.92
CA SER A 5 9.93 1.25 2.52
C SER A 5 8.44 1.50 2.43
N ASP A 6 8.08 2.48 1.61
CA ASP A 6 6.70 2.66 1.17
C ASP A 6 6.23 1.39 0.47
N SER A 7 5.06 0.90 0.87
CA SER A 7 4.49 -0.35 0.40
C SER A 7 3.04 -0.13 -0.02
N VAL A 8 2.68 -0.78 -1.12
CA VAL A 8 1.30 -1.02 -1.51
C VAL A 8 0.91 -2.40 -1.04
N CYS A 9 -0.07 -2.49 -0.14
CA CYS A 9 -0.34 -3.73 0.60
C CYS A 9 -1.68 -4.36 0.25
N ASP A 10 -2.65 -3.58 -0.23
CA ASP A 10 -3.95 -4.08 -0.63
C ASP A 10 -4.64 -3.11 -1.60
N ILE A 11 -5.59 -3.64 -2.36
CA ILE A 11 -6.40 -2.92 -3.35
C ILE A 11 -7.83 -3.46 -3.35
N THR A 12 -8.81 -2.55 -3.36
CA THR A 12 -10.22 -2.93 -3.52
C THR A 12 -10.89 -2.10 -4.60
N ALA A 13 -11.69 -2.75 -5.44
CA ALA A 13 -12.41 -2.09 -6.52
C ALA A 13 -13.62 -1.29 -5.97
N ILE A 14 -13.81 -0.08 -6.48
CA ILE A 14 -15.02 0.71 -6.23
C ILE A 14 -15.86 0.91 -7.50
N SER A 15 -15.26 0.72 -8.68
CA SER A 15 -15.92 0.62 -9.98
C SER A 15 -15.07 -0.19 -10.96
N SER A 16 -15.45 -0.24 -12.24
CA SER A 16 -14.65 -0.88 -13.30
C SER A 16 -13.33 -0.15 -13.60
N THR A 17 -13.18 1.10 -13.19
CA THR A 17 -11.98 1.91 -13.47
C THR A 17 -11.40 2.59 -12.24
N GLU A 18 -12.04 2.50 -11.08
CA GLU A 18 -11.59 3.14 -9.85
C GLU A 18 -11.37 2.12 -8.75
N PHE A 19 -10.29 2.32 -8.01
CA PHE A 19 -9.86 1.44 -6.93
C PHE A 19 -9.41 2.28 -5.73
N LEU A 20 -9.49 1.69 -4.54
CA LEU A 20 -8.82 2.18 -3.35
C LEU A 20 -7.58 1.34 -3.11
N VAL A 21 -6.45 1.99 -2.85
CA VAL A 21 -5.14 1.37 -2.68
C VAL A 21 -4.51 1.83 -1.38
N ILE A 22 -3.93 0.90 -0.63
CA ILE A 22 -3.12 1.20 0.55
C ILE A 22 -1.75 1.73 0.11
N GLU A 23 -1.28 2.83 0.71
CA GLU A 23 0.12 3.23 0.72
C GLU A 23 0.57 3.47 2.16
N ARG A 24 1.55 2.69 2.62
CA ARG A 24 2.01 2.70 4.02
C ARG A 24 3.51 2.44 4.15
N ASP A 25 4.11 2.92 5.22
CA ASP A 25 5.46 2.52 5.64
C ASP A 25 5.41 1.49 6.79
N GLY A 26 6.57 0.99 7.23
CA GLY A 26 6.69 0.08 8.38
C GLY A 26 6.76 0.77 9.75
N ASN A 27 6.52 2.09 9.84
CA ASN A 27 6.59 2.81 11.12
C ASN A 27 5.22 2.83 11.80
N PHE A 28 5.18 2.80 13.13
CA PHE A 28 3.94 3.02 13.89
C PHE A 28 3.34 4.38 13.57
N GLY A 29 2.01 4.45 13.38
CA GLY A 29 1.35 5.72 13.06
C GLY A 29 1.54 6.79 14.15
N SER A 30 1.65 6.37 15.42
CA SER A 30 1.97 7.28 16.53
C SER A 30 3.38 7.87 16.51
N GLN A 31 4.26 7.33 15.66
CA GLN A 31 5.64 7.79 15.47
C GLN A 31 5.83 8.50 14.12
N GLY A 32 4.74 8.95 13.50
CA GLY A 32 4.77 9.64 12.21
C GLY A 32 4.76 8.71 11.00
N GLY A 33 4.41 7.43 11.18
CA GLY A 33 4.28 6.49 10.08
C GLY A 33 3.18 6.87 9.09
N THR A 34 3.44 6.66 7.81
CA THR A 34 2.45 6.90 6.75
C THR A 34 1.41 5.79 6.74
N LYS A 35 0.12 6.15 6.86
CA LYS A 35 -1.02 5.21 6.80
C LYS A 35 -2.15 5.76 5.94
N LYS A 36 -2.03 5.67 4.62
CA LYS A 36 -2.91 6.37 3.68
C LYS A 36 -3.61 5.41 2.74
N VAL A 37 -4.86 5.75 2.42
CA VAL A 37 -5.61 5.12 1.34
C VAL A 37 -5.79 6.15 0.25
N TYR A 38 -5.42 5.77 -0.97
CA TYR A 38 -5.58 6.59 -2.16
C TYR A 38 -6.67 6.01 -3.05
N ARG A 39 -7.45 6.89 -3.67
CA ARG A 39 -8.29 6.51 -4.81
C ARG A 39 -7.47 6.65 -6.08
N ILE A 40 -7.37 5.58 -6.85
CA ILE A 40 -6.77 5.59 -8.18
C ILE A 40 -7.83 5.43 -9.26
N ASN A 41 -7.60 6.01 -10.42
CA ASN A 41 -8.44 5.83 -11.61
C ASN A 41 -7.59 5.46 -12.83
N ILE A 42 -7.93 4.33 -13.46
CA ILE A 42 -7.20 3.75 -14.59
C ILE A 42 -7.76 4.16 -15.96
N ALA A 43 -8.89 4.88 -16.04
CA ALA A 43 -9.57 5.17 -17.30
C ALA A 43 -8.74 5.97 -18.31
N GLY A 44 -7.78 6.78 -17.84
CA GLY A 44 -6.85 7.53 -18.67
C GLY A 44 -5.42 6.97 -18.71
N ALA A 45 -5.18 5.85 -18.02
CA ALA A 45 -3.88 5.22 -17.93
C ALA A 45 -3.60 4.35 -19.17
N SER A 46 -2.33 4.14 -19.47
CA SER A 46 -1.92 3.20 -20.51
C SER A 46 -2.08 1.76 -20.02
N ASP A 47 -2.61 0.89 -20.87
CA ASP A 47 -2.53 -0.56 -20.66
C ASP A 47 -1.07 -1.01 -20.83
N VAL A 48 -0.54 -1.74 -19.83
CA VAL A 48 0.85 -2.21 -19.77
C VAL A 48 1.01 -3.70 -20.04
N ASN A 49 -0.04 -4.40 -20.46
CA ASN A 49 0.05 -5.80 -20.87
C ASN A 49 0.89 -5.99 -22.14
N GLY A 50 0.95 -4.98 -23.01
CA GLY A 50 1.58 -5.08 -24.33
C GLY A 50 0.68 -5.75 -25.38
N ALA A 51 1.25 -6.09 -26.53
CA ALA A 51 0.50 -6.72 -27.63
C ALA A 51 0.27 -8.23 -27.41
N ASP A 52 1.08 -8.88 -26.56
CA ASP A 52 0.98 -10.29 -26.21
C ASP A 52 0.70 -10.42 -24.71
N ILE A 53 -0.55 -10.71 -24.36
CA ILE A 53 -1.00 -10.88 -22.97
C ILE A 53 -0.35 -12.09 -22.27
N THR A 54 0.31 -12.97 -23.03
CA THR A 54 1.01 -14.15 -22.48
C THR A 54 2.51 -13.90 -22.27
N ALA A 55 3.01 -12.73 -22.65
CA ALA A 55 4.40 -12.36 -22.45
C ALA A 55 4.73 -12.27 -20.95
N VAL A 56 5.77 -12.99 -20.52
CA VAL A 56 6.20 -13.04 -19.10
C VAL A 56 6.56 -11.65 -18.56
N ASP A 57 7.13 -10.80 -19.42
CA ASP A 57 7.60 -9.47 -19.04
C ASP A 57 6.57 -8.35 -19.36
N GLY A 58 5.39 -8.69 -19.88
CA GLY A 58 4.39 -7.72 -20.31
C GLY A 58 4.90 -6.74 -21.39
N MET A 59 4.45 -5.47 -21.31
CA MET A 59 4.94 -4.40 -22.17
C MET A 59 6.44 -4.14 -21.94
N LYS A 60 7.19 -3.98 -23.04
CA LYS A 60 8.60 -3.59 -23.02
C LYS A 60 8.85 -2.24 -23.68
N ILE A 61 9.84 -1.51 -23.16
CA ILE A 61 10.40 -0.30 -23.77
C ILE A 61 11.83 -0.64 -24.21
N ASN A 62 12.12 -0.61 -25.51
CA ASN A 62 13.47 -0.91 -26.03
C ASN A 62 14.05 -2.24 -25.47
N ASN A 63 13.25 -3.31 -25.48
CA ASN A 63 13.56 -4.64 -24.92
C ASN A 63 13.76 -4.72 -23.39
N LYS A 64 13.49 -3.64 -22.65
CA LYS A 64 13.46 -3.63 -21.18
C LYS A 64 12.04 -3.82 -20.67
N ALA A 65 11.87 -4.59 -19.59
CA ALA A 65 10.62 -4.55 -18.81
C ALA A 65 10.42 -3.16 -18.20
N LEU A 66 9.20 -2.84 -17.76
CA LEU A 66 8.92 -1.52 -17.17
C LEU A 66 9.73 -1.28 -15.90
N GLU A 67 9.93 -2.31 -15.08
CA GLU A 67 10.72 -2.28 -13.83
C GLU A 67 12.23 -2.06 -14.07
N GLN A 68 12.69 -2.30 -15.31
CA GLN A 68 14.07 -2.05 -15.74
C GLN A 68 14.24 -0.66 -16.38
N SER A 69 13.13 0.04 -16.62
CA SER A 69 13.10 1.34 -17.30
C SER A 69 13.14 2.47 -16.28
N THR A 70 13.77 3.59 -16.63
CA THR A 70 13.69 4.81 -15.82
C THR A 70 12.35 5.51 -16.01
N TRP A 71 11.99 6.42 -15.10
CA TRP A 71 10.80 7.26 -15.25
C TRP A 71 10.83 8.10 -16.53
N ASP A 72 12.01 8.56 -16.95
CA ASP A 72 12.18 9.30 -18.21
C ASP A 72 11.92 8.40 -19.43
N GLU A 73 12.41 7.15 -19.41
CA GLU A 73 12.15 6.18 -20.49
C GLU A 73 10.65 5.86 -20.60
N ILE A 74 9.97 5.66 -19.46
CA ILE A 74 8.52 5.42 -19.39
C ILE A 74 7.74 6.64 -19.93
N THR A 75 8.12 7.84 -19.51
CA THR A 75 7.47 9.09 -19.94
C THR A 75 7.67 9.33 -21.44
N ASN A 76 8.89 9.15 -21.95
CA ASN A 76 9.21 9.32 -23.37
C ASN A 76 8.55 8.27 -24.26
N ALA A 77 8.26 7.07 -23.72
CA ALA A 77 7.45 6.06 -24.41
C ALA A 77 5.96 6.40 -24.46
N GLY A 78 5.52 7.52 -23.85
CA GLY A 78 4.12 7.95 -23.84
C GLY A 78 3.22 7.15 -22.91
N ILE A 79 3.79 6.38 -21.97
CA ILE A 79 3.04 5.60 -20.99
C ILE A 79 2.49 6.54 -19.93
N LYS A 80 1.17 6.51 -19.74
CA LYS A 80 0.47 7.34 -18.75
C LYS A 80 0.22 6.52 -17.48
N PRO A 81 0.78 6.90 -16.33
CA PRO A 81 0.45 6.25 -15.07
C PRO A 81 -1.01 6.53 -14.67
N VAL A 82 -1.52 5.73 -13.73
CA VAL A 82 -2.84 5.96 -13.14
C VAL A 82 -2.89 7.31 -12.42
N SER A 83 -4.05 7.94 -12.40
CA SER A 83 -4.27 9.14 -11.58
C SER A 83 -4.55 8.75 -10.13
N LYS A 84 -4.12 9.58 -9.19
CA LYS A 84 -4.18 9.31 -7.74
C LYS A 84 -4.69 10.53 -6.96
N ILE A 85 -5.62 10.33 -6.04
CA ILE A 85 -6.05 11.33 -5.04
C ILE A 85 -6.10 10.71 -3.64
N LEU A 86 -5.78 11.48 -2.59
CA LEU A 86 -5.88 11.01 -1.22
C LEU A 86 -7.36 10.79 -0.84
N ALA A 87 -7.72 9.58 -0.45
CA ALA A 87 -9.07 9.25 0.02
C ALA A 87 -9.18 9.42 1.54
N VAL A 88 -8.22 8.87 2.29
CA VAL A 88 -8.14 9.05 3.75
C VAL A 88 -6.70 8.89 4.25
N ASP A 89 -6.34 9.72 5.22
CA ASP A 89 -5.16 9.55 6.07
C ASP A 89 -5.63 8.98 7.42
N LEU A 90 -5.31 7.72 7.71
CA LEU A 90 -5.81 7.01 8.89
C LEU A 90 -5.18 7.54 10.18
N VAL A 91 -3.94 8.02 10.13
CA VAL A 91 -3.28 8.64 11.29
C VAL A 91 -4.02 9.93 11.65
N ALA A 92 -4.25 10.80 10.66
CA ALA A 92 -4.95 12.07 10.89
C ALA A 92 -6.44 11.85 11.24
N LYS A 93 -7.10 10.84 10.65
CA LYS A 93 -8.53 10.62 10.80
C LYS A 93 -8.92 9.87 12.07
N LEU A 94 -8.17 8.82 12.42
CA LEU A 94 -8.51 7.89 13.50
C LEU A 94 -7.45 7.84 14.61
N GLY A 95 -6.28 8.47 14.41
CA GLY A 95 -5.14 8.25 15.28
C GLY A 95 -4.61 6.83 15.17
N TYR A 96 -4.68 6.23 13.98
CA TYR A 96 -4.26 4.86 13.71
C TYR A 96 -2.82 4.65 14.19
N GLU A 97 -2.62 3.71 15.12
CA GLU A 97 -1.35 3.59 15.86
C GLU A 97 -0.49 2.41 15.43
N HIS A 98 -1.06 1.41 14.76
CA HIS A 98 -0.35 0.21 14.29
C HIS A 98 0.67 0.57 13.20
N ASP A 99 1.73 -0.22 13.08
CA ASP A 99 2.78 -0.06 12.06
C ASP A 99 2.34 -0.53 10.68
N LYS A 100 1.50 -1.57 10.60
CA LYS A 100 0.97 -2.10 9.35
C LYS A 100 -0.55 -2.09 9.33
N PHE A 101 -1.08 -1.79 8.15
CA PHE A 101 -2.46 -2.07 7.79
C PHE A 101 -2.43 -2.63 6.37
N GLU A 102 -2.91 -3.87 6.23
CA GLU A 102 -2.72 -4.67 5.01
C GLU A 102 -4.04 -5.27 4.51
N GLY A 103 -5.16 -4.87 5.09
CA GLY A 103 -6.48 -5.22 4.59
C GLY A 103 -7.39 -4.00 4.49
N ILE A 104 -8.11 -3.88 3.37
CA ILE A 104 -9.21 -2.94 3.18
C ILE A 104 -10.41 -3.58 2.51
N VAL A 105 -11.61 -3.18 2.96
CA VAL A 105 -12.87 -3.55 2.31
C VAL A 105 -13.72 -2.31 2.13
N TYR A 106 -14.08 -2.00 0.88
CA TYR A 106 -15.06 -0.95 0.60
C TYR A 106 -16.48 -1.47 0.83
N LEU A 107 -17.15 -0.89 1.82
CA LEU A 107 -18.50 -1.31 2.23
C LEU A 107 -19.61 -0.52 1.51
N GLY A 108 -19.26 0.33 0.55
CA GLY A 108 -20.17 1.27 -0.10
C GLY A 108 -20.47 2.50 0.75
N ASN A 109 -21.17 3.48 0.18
CA ASN A 109 -21.60 4.71 0.87
C ASN A 109 -20.46 5.43 1.63
N ASN A 110 -19.27 5.49 1.02
CA ASN A 110 -18.05 6.07 1.60
C ASN A 110 -17.63 5.46 2.95
N LYS A 111 -17.95 4.19 3.17
CA LYS A 111 -17.47 3.41 4.32
C LYS A 111 -16.37 2.46 3.87
N LEU A 112 -15.29 2.45 4.65
CA LEU A 112 -14.13 1.60 4.46
C LEU A 112 -13.89 0.90 5.78
N ALA A 113 -13.76 -0.43 5.75
CA ALA A 113 -13.18 -1.18 6.86
C ALA A 113 -11.68 -1.33 6.59
N VAL A 114 -10.87 -1.15 7.62
CA VAL A 114 -9.41 -1.35 7.57
C VAL A 114 -9.01 -2.40 8.60
N PHE A 115 -7.98 -3.19 8.27
CA PHE A 115 -7.46 -4.26 9.11
C PHE A 115 -5.97 -4.04 9.32
N ASN A 116 -5.51 -4.17 10.57
CA ASN A 116 -4.08 -4.15 10.83
C ASN A 116 -3.44 -5.50 10.47
N ASP A 117 -2.12 -5.55 10.50
CA ASP A 117 -1.37 -6.79 10.59
C ASP A 117 -0.44 -6.65 11.79
N ASP A 118 -0.78 -7.32 12.88
CA ASP A 118 -0.03 -7.25 14.14
C ASP A 118 1.21 -8.15 14.17
N ASP A 119 1.53 -8.89 13.10
CA ASP A 119 2.58 -9.92 13.11
C ASP A 119 2.38 -10.91 14.28
N PHE A 120 1.13 -11.30 14.54
CA PHE A 120 0.73 -12.11 15.70
C PHE A 120 1.05 -11.45 17.05
N GLY A 121 1.29 -10.15 17.08
CA GLY A 121 1.75 -9.40 18.25
C GLY A 121 3.21 -9.67 18.61
N ILE A 122 4.04 -10.11 17.67
CA ILE A 122 5.44 -10.53 17.90
C ILE A 122 6.41 -9.74 17.01
N LEU A 123 7.60 -9.48 17.55
CA LEU A 123 8.78 -8.94 16.86
C LEU A 123 10.01 -9.79 17.20
N ASP A 124 11.08 -9.62 16.42
CA ASP A 124 12.41 -10.09 16.78
C ASP A 124 13.06 -9.14 17.81
N ASP A 125 13.71 -9.68 18.84
CA ASP A 125 14.43 -8.91 19.86
C ASP A 125 15.79 -8.37 19.40
N GLY A 126 16.22 -8.68 18.18
CA GLY A 126 17.53 -8.42 17.60
C GLY A 126 18.49 -9.61 17.67
N ASN A 127 18.12 -10.68 18.39
CA ASN A 127 18.92 -11.89 18.60
C ASN A 127 18.24 -13.16 18.07
N GLY A 128 17.17 -13.04 17.30
CA GLY A 128 16.41 -14.20 16.83
C GLY A 128 15.33 -14.70 17.82
N ASN A 129 15.10 -14.01 18.94
CA ASN A 129 14.09 -14.43 19.91
C ASN A 129 12.79 -13.63 19.74
N PRO A 130 11.62 -14.25 19.98
CA PRO A 130 10.34 -13.55 19.93
C PRO A 130 10.22 -12.59 21.13
N LYS A 131 9.78 -11.36 20.83
CA LYS A 131 9.44 -10.30 21.76
C LYS A 131 8.04 -9.80 21.44
N ALA A 132 7.27 -9.42 22.46
CA ALA A 132 5.97 -8.78 22.22
C ALA A 132 6.12 -7.47 21.43
N LYS A 133 5.32 -7.32 20.38
CA LYS A 133 5.15 -6.08 19.63
C LYS A 133 4.36 -5.11 20.49
N ILE A 134 4.94 -3.97 20.84
CA ILE A 134 4.33 -3.00 21.76
C ILE A 134 3.95 -1.74 20.99
N LEU A 135 2.69 -1.34 21.09
CA LEU A 135 2.18 -0.08 20.55
C LEU A 135 2.84 1.10 21.29
N PRO A 136 3.60 1.98 20.61
CA PRO A 136 4.39 3.02 21.29
C PRO A 136 3.56 4.00 22.11
N LYS A 137 2.33 4.28 21.66
CA LYS A 137 1.44 5.26 22.31
C LYS A 137 0.81 4.73 23.59
N THR A 138 0.48 3.43 23.64
CA THR A 138 -0.31 2.85 24.73
C THR A 138 0.50 1.93 25.65
N GLY A 139 1.67 1.46 25.21
CA GLY A 139 2.48 0.48 25.94
C GLY A 139 1.84 -0.92 25.99
N LYS A 140 0.76 -1.15 25.23
CA LYS A 140 0.07 -2.44 25.16
C LYS A 140 0.64 -3.29 24.04
N VAL A 141 0.49 -4.61 24.18
CA VAL A 141 0.74 -5.55 23.08
C VAL A 141 -0.15 -5.19 21.90
N ASP A 142 0.45 -5.12 20.72
CA ASP A 142 -0.25 -4.92 19.47
C ASP A 142 -1.20 -6.08 19.20
N LYS A 143 -2.39 -5.77 18.70
CA LYS A 143 -3.46 -6.75 18.51
C LYS A 143 -4.21 -6.47 17.22
N GLU A 144 -4.57 -7.55 16.56
CA GLU A 144 -5.46 -7.51 15.41
C GLU A 144 -6.80 -6.81 15.72
N ARG A 145 -7.20 -5.97 14.78
CA ARG A 145 -8.30 -5.03 14.90
C ARG A 145 -8.81 -4.61 13.53
N CYS A 146 -10.11 -4.78 13.37
CA CYS A 146 -10.88 -4.13 12.32
C CYS A 146 -11.38 -2.75 12.82
N MET A 147 -11.24 -1.72 12.00
CA MET A 147 -11.76 -0.36 12.26
C MET A 147 -12.65 0.14 11.13
#